data_AF-A0A0R2PCB3-F1
#
_entry.id   AF-A0A0R2PCB3-F1
#
_cell.length_a   1.000
_cell.length_b   1.000
_cell.length_c   1.000
_cell.angle_alpha   90.00
_cell.angle_beta   90.00
_cell.angle_gamma   90.00
#
_symmetry.space_group_name_H-M   'P 1'
#
loop_
_entity.id
_entity.type
_entity.pdbx_description
1 polymer ?
#
loop_
_entity_poly.entity_id
_entity_poly.type
_entity_poly.pdbx_seq_one_letter_code
_entity_poly.pdbx_strand_id
1 'polypeptide(L)'
;MSVLTTNYLTPTGREEAWRFTPLKRLRGLHDGAAVQSDRESLTTKGALPSGATFTRENLEPLSASDDVIIERVRGAVSSVAHLSISANTELTEPIFLGRSAGGLDTAEFSRVRISLGTHAVATVIVENTTDTVLAEDLEIYLAPGSNLKFVTLQEFESKSVYTARHHAIVDKDATFKSITVTVGGDVVRILPTVAFKAPGASADLLGVYFATAGQFFEHRNHVDHAVPHAKSNVNYKGALAGKDAHTVWIGDVLIRAAAEGTDTYELNRNLLLSDGARADSVPNLEIET
;
A
#
# COMPACT_ATOMS: atom_id res chain seq x y z
N MET A 1 -10.29 11.57 -35.63
CA MET A 1 -8.86 11.27 -35.38
C MET A 1 -8.79 9.81 -34.97
N SER A 2 -7.87 9.06 -35.58
CA SER A 2 -7.71 7.61 -35.39
C SER A 2 -7.56 7.26 -33.90
N VAL A 3 -8.46 6.43 -33.39
CA VAL A 3 -8.35 5.81 -32.06
C VAL A 3 -7.32 4.69 -32.19
N LEU A 4 -6.05 5.01 -31.98
CA LEU A 4 -5.02 3.99 -31.85
C LEU A 4 -5.25 3.24 -30.54
N THR A 5 -5.65 1.98 -30.64
CA THR A 5 -5.84 0.99 -29.57
C THR A 5 -4.52 0.47 -28.96
N THR A 6 -3.43 1.24 -29.07
CA THR A 6 -2.14 0.86 -28.48
C THR A 6 -2.09 1.35 -27.03
N ASN A 7 -2.14 0.40 -26.09
CA ASN A 7 -2.01 0.62 -24.65
C ASN A 7 -0.55 0.96 -24.31
N TYR A 8 -0.07 2.15 -24.70
CA TYR A 8 1.31 2.62 -24.46
C TYR A 8 1.69 2.70 -22.97
N LEU A 9 0.71 2.52 -22.06
CA LEU A 9 0.90 2.51 -20.62
C LEU A 9 1.10 1.10 -20.05
N THR A 10 0.91 0.02 -20.82
CA THR A 10 1.13 -1.34 -20.32
C THR A 10 2.62 -1.59 -20.07
N PRO A 11 3.01 -1.96 -18.84
CA PRO A 11 4.41 -2.28 -18.54
C PRO A 11 4.91 -3.46 -19.37
N THR A 12 6.16 -3.36 -19.82
CA THR A 12 6.86 -4.43 -20.54
C THR A 12 7.84 -5.19 -19.65
N GLY A 13 8.09 -4.69 -18.44
CA GLY A 13 9.09 -5.21 -17.50
C GLY A 13 10.50 -4.67 -17.79
N ARG A 14 10.62 -3.71 -18.72
CA ARG A 14 11.87 -2.97 -18.97
C ARG A 14 11.93 -1.68 -18.19
N GLU A 15 10.76 -1.17 -17.82
CA GLU A 15 10.59 0.00 -16.98
C GLU A 15 11.11 -0.33 -15.58
N GLU A 16 11.82 0.62 -14.95
CA GLU A 16 12.43 0.41 -13.63
C GLU A 16 11.39 -0.07 -12.61
N ALA A 17 10.22 0.58 -12.60
CA ALA A 17 9.11 0.25 -11.71
C ALA A 17 8.62 -1.20 -11.80
N TRP A 18 8.89 -1.90 -12.89
CA TRP A 18 8.33 -3.22 -13.21
C TRP A 18 9.39 -4.29 -13.48
N ARG A 19 10.68 -3.94 -13.39
CA ARG A 19 11.79 -4.79 -13.86
C ARG A 19 11.90 -6.15 -13.17
N PHE A 20 11.41 -6.26 -11.95
CA PHE A 20 11.39 -7.52 -11.20
C PHE A 20 10.03 -8.21 -11.20
N THR A 21 8.96 -7.46 -11.43
CA THR A 21 7.59 -7.94 -11.24
C THR A 21 7.25 -8.99 -12.30
N PRO A 22 6.72 -10.16 -11.91
CA PRO A 22 6.37 -11.20 -12.86
C PRO A 22 5.05 -10.86 -13.55
N LEU A 23 5.08 -9.97 -14.55
CA LEU A 23 3.89 -9.40 -15.20
C LEU A 23 2.86 -10.45 -15.65
N LYS A 24 3.31 -11.58 -16.21
CA LYS A 24 2.42 -12.68 -16.64
C LYS A 24 1.61 -13.31 -15.51
N ARG A 25 2.05 -13.17 -14.26
CA ARG A 25 1.36 -13.66 -13.06
C ARG A 25 0.43 -12.62 -12.44
N LEU A 26 0.41 -11.37 -12.93
CA LEU A 26 -0.49 -10.31 -12.43
C LEU A 26 -1.95 -10.46 -12.88
N ARG A 27 -2.33 -11.56 -13.54
CA ARG A 27 -3.73 -11.88 -13.91
C ARG A 27 -4.45 -10.75 -14.66
N GLY A 28 -3.73 -10.01 -15.49
CA GLY A 28 -4.26 -8.91 -16.31
C GLY A 28 -4.51 -7.58 -15.58
N LEU A 29 -4.11 -7.46 -14.30
CA LEU A 29 -4.30 -6.21 -13.52
C LEU A 29 -3.51 -5.03 -14.12
N HIS A 30 -2.33 -5.30 -14.68
CA HIS A 30 -1.42 -4.30 -15.26
C HIS A 30 -1.77 -3.91 -16.71
N ASP A 31 -2.32 -4.83 -17.51
CA ASP A 31 -2.52 -4.65 -18.95
C ASP A 31 -3.99 -4.37 -19.35
N GLY A 32 -4.92 -4.48 -18.39
CA GLY A 32 -6.34 -4.26 -18.59
C GLY A 32 -7.11 -5.48 -19.11
N ALA A 33 -6.49 -6.66 -19.15
CA ALA A 33 -7.15 -7.90 -19.56
C ALA A 33 -7.95 -8.58 -18.42
N ALA A 34 -7.82 -8.09 -17.18
CA ALA A 34 -8.56 -8.64 -16.04
C ALA A 34 -10.07 -8.43 -16.21
N VAL A 35 -10.86 -9.49 -15.97
CA VAL A 35 -12.32 -9.40 -15.95
C VAL A 35 -12.76 -8.83 -14.60
N GLN A 36 -13.26 -7.59 -14.58
CA GLN A 36 -13.69 -6.92 -13.35
C GLN A 36 -14.93 -7.59 -12.74
N SER A 37 -14.96 -7.60 -11.40
CA SER A 37 -16.10 -8.00 -10.58
C SER A 37 -16.27 -7.02 -9.42
N ASP A 38 -17.48 -6.44 -9.31
CA ASP A 38 -17.82 -5.45 -8.29
C ASP A 38 -18.21 -6.14 -6.98
N ARG A 39 -17.23 -6.75 -6.31
CA ARG A 39 -17.44 -7.53 -5.08
C ARG A 39 -17.60 -6.68 -3.85
N GLU A 40 -17.02 -5.47 -3.84
CA GLU A 40 -17.04 -4.58 -2.69
C GLU A 40 -16.61 -5.30 -1.39
N SER A 41 -15.51 -6.07 -1.45
CA SER A 41 -15.22 -7.11 -0.46
C SER A 41 -14.82 -6.59 0.92
N LEU A 42 -14.28 -5.37 1.01
CA LEU A 42 -13.84 -4.77 2.28
C LEU A 42 -15.02 -4.37 3.16
N THR A 43 -15.07 -4.88 4.39
CA THR A 43 -16.13 -4.64 5.37
C THR A 43 -15.56 -4.54 6.79
N THR A 44 -16.34 -3.97 7.73
CA THR A 44 -15.97 -3.94 9.15
C THR A 44 -16.20 -5.30 9.80
N LYS A 45 -15.24 -5.78 10.60
CA LYS A 45 -15.43 -6.95 11.46
C LYS A 45 -15.99 -6.49 12.80
N GLY A 46 -17.32 -6.42 12.87
CA GLY A 46 -18.05 -6.04 14.07
C GLY A 46 -18.49 -4.57 14.09
N ALA A 47 -18.99 -4.15 15.25
CA ALA A 47 -19.50 -2.80 15.46
C ALA A 47 -18.34 -1.79 15.56
N LEU A 48 -18.53 -0.62 14.95
CA LEU A 48 -17.59 0.48 15.07
C LEU A 48 -17.78 1.20 16.42
N PRO A 49 -16.68 1.65 17.05
CA PRO A 49 -16.77 2.49 18.24
C PRO A 49 -17.36 3.87 17.91
N SER A 50 -17.83 4.57 18.94
CA SER A 50 -18.33 5.95 18.77
C SER A 50 -17.25 6.85 18.18
N GLY A 51 -17.63 7.68 17.20
CA GLY A 51 -16.72 8.57 16.48
C GLY A 51 -16.07 7.95 15.25
N ALA A 52 -16.28 6.66 14.97
CA ALA A 52 -15.88 6.01 13.72
C ALA A 52 -17.08 5.69 12.82
N THR A 53 -16.93 5.91 11.51
CA THR A 53 -17.92 5.51 10.50
C THR A 53 -17.25 4.73 9.37
N PHE A 54 -17.98 3.79 8.77
CA PHE A 54 -17.56 3.08 7.56
C PHE A 54 -18.68 3.14 6.53
N THR A 55 -18.46 3.84 5.44
CA THR A 55 -19.45 4.09 4.39
C THR A 55 -18.89 3.78 3.01
N ARG A 56 -19.77 3.65 2.01
CA ARG A 56 -19.39 3.68 0.60
C ARG A 56 -19.90 4.97 -0.02
N GLU A 57 -19.00 5.75 -0.58
CA GLU A 57 -19.31 7.04 -1.16
C GLU A 57 -18.36 7.39 -2.31
N ASN A 58 -18.72 8.37 -3.12
CA ASN A 58 -17.86 8.83 -4.20
C ASN A 58 -16.90 9.89 -3.66
N LEU A 59 -15.60 9.58 -3.64
CA LEU A 59 -14.56 10.52 -3.22
C LEU A 59 -13.52 10.70 -4.32
N GLU A 60 -13.12 11.96 -4.50
CA GLU A 60 -11.97 12.29 -5.33
C GLU A 60 -10.67 11.74 -4.70
N PRO A 61 -9.71 11.29 -5.52
CA PRO A 61 -8.39 10.91 -5.03
C PRO A 61 -7.72 12.03 -4.23
N LEU A 62 -6.93 11.68 -3.20
CA LEU A 62 -6.14 12.68 -2.45
C LEU A 62 -4.97 13.19 -3.26
N SER A 63 -4.41 12.33 -4.10
CA SER A 63 -3.17 12.60 -4.83
C SER A 63 -3.28 12.09 -6.26
N ALA A 64 -2.47 12.68 -7.15
CA ALA A 64 -2.14 12.03 -8.41
C ALA A 64 -1.38 10.71 -8.15
N SER A 65 -1.37 9.83 -9.15
CA SER A 65 -0.55 8.62 -9.20
C SER A 65 -0.07 8.44 -10.64
N ASP A 66 1.16 7.98 -10.80
CA ASP A 66 1.73 7.56 -12.09
C ASP A 66 1.75 6.02 -12.23
N ASP A 67 1.43 5.28 -11.17
CA ASP A 67 1.28 3.83 -11.24
C ASP A 67 0.08 3.43 -12.11
N VAL A 68 0.36 2.63 -13.14
CA VAL A 68 -0.63 2.21 -14.14
C VAL A 68 -1.79 1.39 -13.55
N ILE A 69 -1.54 0.58 -12.51
CA ILE A 69 -2.60 -0.21 -11.89
C ILE A 69 -3.51 0.73 -11.09
N ILE A 70 -2.94 1.70 -10.39
CA ILE A 70 -3.72 2.69 -9.63
C ILE A 70 -4.59 3.54 -10.56
N GLU A 71 -4.05 3.99 -11.69
CA GLU A 71 -4.85 4.73 -12.67
C GLU A 71 -5.97 3.86 -13.28
N ARG A 72 -5.75 2.55 -13.44
CA ARG A 72 -6.81 1.60 -13.83
C ARG A 72 -7.88 1.43 -12.75
N VAL A 73 -7.49 1.28 -11.48
CA VAL A 73 -8.42 1.23 -10.35
C VAL A 73 -9.30 2.47 -10.33
N ARG A 74 -8.69 3.66 -10.43
CA ARG A 74 -9.42 4.94 -10.42
C ARG A 74 -10.34 5.13 -11.61
N GLY A 75 -9.94 4.64 -12.79
CA GLY A 75 -10.78 4.66 -13.99
C GLY A 75 -11.91 3.62 -13.98
N ALA A 76 -11.76 2.52 -13.25
CA ALA A 76 -12.70 1.41 -13.21
C ALA A 76 -13.80 1.57 -12.15
N VAL A 77 -13.51 2.19 -11.01
CA VAL A 77 -14.45 2.30 -9.88
C VAL A 77 -14.49 3.70 -9.25
N SER A 78 -15.70 4.21 -8.99
CA SER A 78 -15.94 5.47 -8.29
C SER A 78 -16.34 5.31 -6.82
N SER A 79 -16.94 4.16 -6.46
CA SER A 79 -17.30 3.81 -5.08
C SER A 79 -16.05 3.63 -4.22
N VAL A 80 -15.95 4.40 -3.14
CA VAL A 80 -14.84 4.36 -2.19
C VAL A 80 -15.34 3.85 -0.83
N ALA A 81 -14.71 2.80 -0.31
CA ALA A 81 -14.92 2.38 1.07
C ALA A 81 -14.20 3.36 2.01
N HIS A 82 -14.94 4.16 2.76
CA HIS A 82 -14.40 5.22 3.59
C HIS A 82 -14.56 4.91 5.08
N LEU A 83 -13.44 4.68 5.76
CA LEU A 83 -13.35 4.71 7.21
C LEU A 83 -13.00 6.13 7.67
N SER A 84 -13.88 6.77 8.43
CA SER A 84 -13.65 8.11 8.97
C SER A 84 -13.65 8.10 10.49
N ILE A 85 -12.63 8.70 11.10
CA ILE A 85 -12.51 8.90 12.54
C ILE A 85 -12.64 10.39 12.86
N SER A 86 -13.61 10.73 13.71
CA SER A 86 -13.96 12.10 14.04
C SER A 86 -12.83 12.83 14.78
N ALA A 87 -12.77 14.16 14.64
CA ALA A 87 -11.78 14.97 15.35
C ALA A 87 -11.90 14.82 16.88
N ASN A 88 -10.77 14.93 17.57
CA ASN A 88 -10.64 14.79 19.02
C ASN A 88 -11.21 13.46 19.58
N THR A 89 -11.27 12.43 18.74
CA THR A 89 -11.71 11.09 19.14
C THR A 89 -10.49 10.22 19.37
N GLU A 90 -10.37 9.65 20.57
CA GLU A 90 -9.37 8.65 20.91
C GLU A 90 -10.03 7.28 21.02
N LEU A 91 -9.69 6.40 20.08
CA LEU A 91 -10.18 5.02 20.04
C LEU A 91 -9.16 4.11 20.72
N THR A 92 -9.56 3.52 21.85
CA THR A 92 -8.72 2.60 22.63
C THR A 92 -8.66 1.21 22.03
N GLU A 93 -9.75 0.77 21.38
CA GLU A 93 -9.85 -0.53 20.72
C GLU A 93 -9.56 -0.40 19.21
N PRO A 94 -8.88 -1.39 18.60
CA PRO A 94 -8.60 -1.38 17.18
C PRO A 94 -9.87 -1.60 16.35
N ILE A 95 -9.94 -0.95 15.18
CA ILE A 95 -10.95 -1.23 14.16
C ILE A 95 -10.40 -2.32 13.23
N PHE A 96 -11.12 -3.42 13.12
CA PHE A 96 -10.80 -4.51 12.20
C PHE A 96 -11.62 -4.36 10.90
N LEU A 97 -10.92 -4.37 9.77
CA LEU A 97 -11.50 -4.49 8.45
C LEU A 97 -11.09 -5.84 7.86
N GLY A 98 -11.99 -6.47 7.12
CA GLY A 98 -11.75 -7.76 6.47
C GLY A 98 -12.31 -7.82 5.07
N ARG A 99 -11.75 -8.70 4.25
CA ARG A 99 -12.26 -8.97 2.91
C ARG A 99 -13.00 -10.29 2.83
N SER A 100 -14.15 -10.30 2.15
CA SER A 100 -14.80 -11.53 1.73
C SER A 100 -13.98 -12.25 0.65
N ALA A 101 -14.23 -13.56 0.47
CA ALA A 101 -13.56 -14.35 -0.56
C ALA A 101 -13.96 -13.90 -1.97
N GLY A 102 -13.00 -13.90 -2.89
CA GLY A 102 -13.20 -13.65 -4.31
C GLY A 102 -12.96 -14.89 -5.17
N GLY A 103 -13.30 -14.80 -6.45
CA GLY A 103 -12.87 -15.78 -7.44
C GLY A 103 -11.45 -15.50 -7.95
N LEU A 104 -10.82 -16.51 -8.54
CA LEU A 104 -9.51 -16.36 -9.21
C LEU A 104 -9.64 -16.03 -10.71
N ASP A 105 -10.85 -16.13 -11.25
CA ASP A 105 -11.16 -15.84 -12.65
C ASP A 105 -11.62 -14.40 -12.89
N THR A 106 -11.90 -13.65 -11.81
CA THR A 106 -12.30 -12.24 -11.87
C THR A 106 -11.53 -11.39 -10.85
N ALA A 107 -11.26 -10.15 -11.22
CA ALA A 107 -10.53 -9.18 -10.40
C ALA A 107 -11.47 -8.18 -9.72
N GLU A 108 -11.18 -7.80 -8.48
CA GLU A 108 -11.76 -6.63 -7.85
C GLU A 108 -10.80 -5.45 -8.01
N PHE A 109 -11.35 -4.30 -8.41
CA PHE A 109 -10.69 -3.02 -8.33
C PHE A 109 -11.31 -2.28 -7.15
N SER A 110 -10.49 -1.88 -6.18
CA SER A 110 -10.96 -1.42 -4.86
C SER A 110 -10.37 -0.06 -4.55
N ARG A 111 -11.24 0.92 -4.22
CA ARG A 111 -10.81 2.21 -3.68
C ARG A 111 -11.18 2.30 -2.21
N VAL A 112 -10.22 2.68 -1.39
CA VAL A 112 -10.36 2.76 0.06
C VAL A 112 -9.84 4.11 0.53
N ARG A 113 -10.55 4.74 1.45
CA ARG A 113 -10.11 5.94 2.17
C ARG A 113 -10.12 5.67 3.66
N ILE A 114 -9.05 6.04 4.35
CA ILE A 114 -9.02 6.14 5.81
C ILE A 114 -8.73 7.59 6.17
N SER A 115 -9.64 8.27 6.86
CA SER A 115 -9.48 9.67 7.25
C SER A 115 -9.50 9.81 8.77
N LEU A 116 -8.50 10.49 9.32
CA LEU A 116 -8.47 10.88 10.72
C LEU A 116 -8.65 12.39 10.84
N GLY A 117 -9.64 12.81 11.63
CA GLY A 117 -9.83 14.20 12.02
C GLY A 117 -8.72 14.71 12.94
N THR A 118 -8.66 16.03 13.14
CA THR A 118 -7.65 16.68 13.99
C THR A 118 -7.60 16.05 15.37
N HIS A 119 -6.39 15.74 15.87
CA HIS A 119 -6.16 15.06 17.16
C HIS A 119 -6.83 13.69 17.33
N ALA A 120 -7.33 13.07 16.26
CA ALA A 120 -7.88 11.73 16.35
C ALA A 120 -6.77 10.70 16.57
N VAL A 121 -7.04 9.68 17.38
CA VAL A 121 -6.11 8.57 17.66
C VAL A 121 -6.82 7.26 17.38
N ALA A 122 -6.23 6.42 16.52
CA ALA A 122 -6.82 5.14 16.17
C ALA A 122 -5.78 4.07 15.84
N THR A 123 -6.17 2.81 16.04
CA THR A 123 -5.51 1.65 15.42
C THR A 123 -6.48 1.02 14.43
N VAL A 124 -6.04 0.83 13.19
CA VAL A 124 -6.81 0.18 12.12
C VAL A 124 -6.04 -1.03 11.63
N ILE A 125 -6.71 -2.19 11.57
CA ILE A 125 -6.15 -3.46 11.14
C ILE A 125 -6.95 -3.94 9.93
N VAL A 126 -6.29 -4.13 8.79
CA VAL A 126 -6.87 -4.67 7.56
C VAL A 126 -6.37 -6.10 7.36
N GLU A 127 -7.28 -7.07 7.42
CA GLU A 127 -6.97 -8.49 7.32
C GLU A 127 -7.40 -9.04 5.96
N ASN A 128 -6.42 -9.53 5.19
CA ASN A 128 -6.64 -10.11 3.88
C ASN A 128 -6.24 -11.59 3.89
N THR A 129 -7.22 -12.49 3.97
CA THR A 129 -7.00 -13.93 4.28
C THR A 129 -7.57 -14.90 3.24
N THR A 130 -8.17 -14.43 2.15
CA THR A 130 -8.99 -15.27 1.25
C THR A 130 -8.40 -15.38 -0.17
N ASP A 131 -8.85 -16.34 -0.97
CA ASP A 131 -8.56 -16.37 -2.41
C ASP A 131 -9.11 -15.10 -3.08
N THR A 132 -8.29 -14.39 -3.85
CA THR A 132 -8.71 -13.19 -4.60
C THR A 132 -7.70 -12.78 -5.67
N VAL A 133 -8.19 -12.13 -6.73
CA VAL A 133 -7.39 -11.23 -7.58
C VAL A 133 -7.86 -9.80 -7.29
N LEU A 134 -6.96 -8.95 -6.79
CA LEU A 134 -7.31 -7.63 -6.24
C LEU A 134 -6.28 -6.56 -6.63
N ALA A 135 -6.77 -5.47 -7.20
CA ALA A 135 -6.06 -4.21 -7.34
C ALA A 135 -6.67 -3.15 -6.40
N GLU A 136 -5.87 -2.53 -5.54
CA GLU A 136 -6.35 -1.60 -4.52
C GLU A 136 -5.61 -0.24 -4.55
N ASP A 137 -6.38 0.85 -4.54
CA ASP A 137 -5.90 2.19 -4.19
C ASP A 137 -6.43 2.55 -2.80
N LEU A 138 -5.57 2.44 -1.79
CA LEU A 138 -5.88 2.78 -0.40
C LEU A 138 -5.18 4.09 -0.05
N GLU A 139 -5.98 5.12 0.17
CA GLU A 139 -5.50 6.44 0.56
C GLU A 139 -5.80 6.69 2.04
N ILE A 140 -4.85 7.31 2.73
CA ILE A 140 -4.92 7.63 4.15
C ILE A 140 -4.65 9.12 4.32
N TYR A 141 -5.54 9.82 5.02
CA TYR A 141 -5.34 11.22 5.38
C TYR A 141 -5.29 11.37 6.91
N LEU A 142 -4.18 11.90 7.42
CA LEU A 142 -4.02 12.26 8.81
C LEU A 142 -4.08 13.78 8.94
N ALA A 143 -5.17 14.30 9.51
CA ALA A 143 -5.29 15.72 9.84
C ALA A 143 -4.31 16.12 10.98
N PRO A 144 -4.12 17.44 11.24
CA PRO A 144 -3.12 17.89 12.20
C PRO A 144 -3.24 17.25 13.58
N GLY A 145 -2.09 16.88 14.15
CA GLY A 145 -1.99 16.25 15.47
C GLY A 145 -2.65 14.88 15.61
N SER A 146 -3.12 14.26 14.53
CA SER A 146 -3.70 12.91 14.58
C SER A 146 -2.63 11.81 14.65
N ASN A 147 -3.00 10.65 15.16
CA ASN A 147 -2.13 9.49 15.33
C ASN A 147 -2.81 8.22 14.81
N LEU A 148 -2.24 7.63 13.76
CA LEU A 148 -2.72 6.36 13.22
C LEU A 148 -1.66 5.28 13.34
N LYS A 149 -2.04 4.17 13.96
CA LYS A 149 -1.39 2.87 13.72
C LYS A 149 -2.20 2.09 12.70
N PHE A 150 -1.64 1.93 11.51
CA PHE A 150 -2.22 1.15 10.43
C PHE A 150 -1.48 -0.19 10.33
N VAL A 151 -2.21 -1.29 10.44
CA VAL A 151 -1.68 -2.65 10.28
C VAL A 151 -2.38 -3.29 9.11
N THR A 152 -1.63 -3.89 8.19
CA THR A 152 -2.20 -4.59 7.04
C THR A 152 -1.57 -5.98 6.93
N LEU A 153 -2.42 -7.00 6.97
CA LEU A 153 -2.02 -8.41 6.99
C LEU A 153 -2.36 -9.04 5.64
N GLN A 154 -1.32 -9.46 4.90
CA GLN A 154 -1.47 -10.24 3.67
C GLN A 154 -1.23 -11.71 3.99
N GLU A 155 -2.30 -12.37 4.38
CA GLU A 155 -2.37 -13.79 4.72
C GLU A 155 -3.21 -14.53 3.68
N PHE A 156 -3.14 -14.07 2.43
CA PHE A 156 -3.91 -14.62 1.32
C PHE A 156 -3.58 -16.09 1.06
N GLU A 157 -4.55 -16.79 0.50
CA GLU A 157 -4.36 -18.12 -0.06
C GLU A 157 -3.34 -18.14 -1.20
N SER A 158 -2.74 -19.32 -1.42
CA SER A 158 -1.56 -19.51 -2.29
C SER A 158 -1.70 -19.10 -3.76
N LYS A 159 -2.92 -18.85 -4.25
CA LYS A 159 -3.19 -18.48 -5.64
C LYS A 159 -3.56 -17.00 -5.82
N SER A 160 -3.69 -16.27 -4.73
CA SER A 160 -4.14 -14.88 -4.76
C SER A 160 -3.11 -13.97 -5.40
N VAL A 161 -3.60 -12.97 -6.13
CA VAL A 161 -2.78 -11.90 -6.69
C VAL A 161 -3.28 -10.58 -6.13
N TYR A 162 -2.40 -9.85 -5.46
CA TYR A 162 -2.72 -8.59 -4.82
C TYR A 162 -1.73 -7.52 -5.25
N THR A 163 -2.25 -6.44 -5.82
CA THR A 163 -1.49 -5.24 -6.14
C THR A 163 -2.12 -4.06 -5.43
N ALA A 164 -1.35 -3.27 -4.69
CA ALA A 164 -1.92 -2.15 -3.96
C ALA A 164 -0.97 -0.95 -3.87
N ARG A 165 -1.56 0.23 -3.73
CA ARG A 165 -0.87 1.41 -3.20
C ARG A 165 -1.52 1.78 -1.87
N HIS A 166 -0.69 1.93 -0.83
CA HIS A 166 -1.11 2.43 0.47
C HIS A 166 -0.49 3.82 0.63
N HIS A 167 -1.25 4.87 0.30
CA HIS A 167 -0.76 6.24 0.22
C HIS A 167 -1.22 7.06 1.41
N ALA A 168 -0.29 7.45 2.28
CA ALA A 168 -0.58 8.30 3.43
C ALA A 168 -0.14 9.76 3.19
N ILE A 169 -1.06 10.68 3.40
CA ILE A 169 -0.78 12.11 3.51
C ILE A 169 -0.81 12.48 4.99
N VAL A 170 0.33 12.94 5.51
CA VAL A 170 0.54 13.22 6.94
C VAL A 170 0.68 14.73 7.14
N ASP A 171 -0.30 15.33 7.81
CA ASP A 171 -0.36 16.77 8.06
C ASP A 171 0.39 17.16 9.36
N LYS A 172 0.39 18.45 9.67
CA LYS A 172 1.16 19.10 10.73
C LYS A 172 1.08 18.34 12.05
N ASP A 173 2.25 18.02 12.61
CA ASP A 173 2.40 17.34 13.90
C ASP A 173 1.64 15.99 14.01
N ALA A 174 1.21 15.40 12.88
CA ALA A 174 0.57 14.09 12.86
C ALA A 174 1.60 12.95 12.81
N THR A 175 1.23 11.80 13.35
CA THR A 175 2.10 10.61 13.44
C THR A 175 1.45 9.42 12.75
N PHE A 176 2.13 8.88 11.74
CA PHE A 176 1.71 7.69 11.02
C PHE A 176 2.63 6.51 11.35
N LYS A 177 2.05 5.37 11.72
CA LYS A 177 2.77 4.11 11.90
C LYS A 177 2.14 3.03 11.05
N SER A 178 2.80 2.65 9.97
CA SER A 178 2.40 1.54 9.11
C SER A 178 3.12 0.26 9.51
N ILE A 179 2.39 -0.85 9.59
CA ILE A 179 2.92 -2.20 9.80
C ILE A 179 2.35 -3.10 8.70
N THR A 180 3.19 -3.45 7.73
CA THR A 180 2.84 -4.34 6.62
C THR A 180 3.38 -5.75 6.87
N VAL A 181 2.49 -6.72 7.01
CA VAL A 181 2.84 -8.14 7.15
C VAL A 181 2.48 -8.86 5.86
N THR A 182 3.39 -9.62 5.26
CA THR A 182 3.11 -10.39 4.03
C THR A 182 3.64 -11.81 4.12
N VAL A 183 2.73 -12.77 4.23
CA VAL A 183 3.06 -14.20 4.42
C VAL A 183 2.24 -15.13 3.51
N GLY A 184 1.33 -14.59 2.70
CA GLY A 184 0.45 -15.33 1.81
C GLY A 184 0.32 -14.69 0.42
N GLY A 185 -0.28 -15.42 -0.52
CA GLY A 185 -0.46 -15.02 -1.92
C GLY A 185 0.54 -15.62 -2.91
N ASP A 186 0.17 -15.68 -4.19
CA ASP A 186 1.05 -16.05 -5.30
C ASP A 186 1.98 -14.88 -5.65
N VAL A 187 1.37 -13.71 -5.92
CA VAL A 187 2.04 -12.46 -6.22
C VAL A 187 1.43 -11.34 -5.37
N VAL A 188 2.25 -10.72 -4.53
CA VAL A 188 1.86 -9.55 -3.73
C VAL A 188 2.78 -8.39 -4.08
N ARG A 189 2.24 -7.30 -4.61
CA ARG A 189 2.95 -6.05 -4.88
C ARG A 189 2.29 -4.91 -4.13
N ILE A 190 2.98 -4.28 -3.19
CA ILE A 190 2.44 -3.18 -2.40
C ILE A 190 3.37 -1.98 -2.55
N LEU A 191 2.78 -0.81 -2.74
CA LEU A 191 3.46 0.48 -2.76
C LEU A 191 3.07 1.29 -1.51
N PRO A 192 3.73 1.10 -0.35
CA PRO A 192 3.55 1.99 0.80
C PRO A 192 4.20 3.33 0.50
N THR A 193 3.42 4.40 0.46
CA THR A 193 3.91 5.74 0.11
C THR A 193 3.48 6.76 1.15
N VAL A 194 4.35 7.74 1.43
CA VAL A 194 4.08 8.83 2.38
C VAL A 194 4.41 10.16 1.73
N ALA A 195 3.49 11.12 1.84
CA ALA A 195 3.72 12.51 1.52
C ALA A 195 3.49 13.37 2.77
N PHE A 196 4.51 14.15 3.15
CA PHE A 196 4.38 15.09 4.26
C PHE A 196 3.79 16.41 3.77
N LYS A 197 2.67 16.83 4.39
CA LYS A 197 1.94 18.03 3.98
C LYS A 197 2.33 19.27 4.75
N ALA A 198 2.82 19.11 5.98
CA ALA A 198 3.24 20.23 6.83
C ALA A 198 4.29 19.80 7.88
N PRO A 199 5.04 20.76 8.46
CA PRO A 199 6.15 20.47 9.39
C PRO A 199 5.74 19.71 10.64
N GLY A 200 6.70 18.99 11.24
CA GLY A 200 6.52 18.22 12.47
C GLY A 200 5.82 16.87 12.30
N ALA A 201 5.39 16.56 11.08
CA ALA A 201 4.84 15.26 10.72
C ALA A 201 5.89 14.13 10.80
N SER A 202 5.46 12.93 11.17
CA SER A 202 6.35 11.77 11.25
C SER A 202 5.71 10.48 10.74
N ALA A 203 6.54 9.59 10.15
CA ALA A 203 6.11 8.29 9.65
C ALA A 203 7.09 7.16 10.00
N ASP A 204 6.60 6.11 10.67
CA ASP A 204 7.28 4.82 10.80
C ASP A 204 6.65 3.83 9.79
N LEU A 205 7.45 3.26 8.90
CA LEU A 205 7.02 2.21 7.96
C LEU A 205 7.74 0.91 8.32
N LEU A 206 7.03 -0.02 8.93
CA LEU A 206 7.56 -1.30 9.37
C LEU A 206 7.03 -2.41 8.48
N GLY A 207 7.92 -3.26 7.97
CA GLY A 207 7.55 -4.39 7.14
C GLY A 207 8.13 -5.71 7.62
N VAL A 208 7.33 -6.76 7.55
CA VAL A 208 7.82 -8.13 7.70
C VAL A 208 7.21 -9.02 6.63
N TYR A 209 8.04 -9.85 6.01
CA TYR A 209 7.57 -10.81 5.02
C TYR A 209 8.28 -12.16 5.12
N PHE A 210 7.52 -13.22 4.87
CA PHE A 210 8.03 -14.59 4.79
C PHE A 210 7.57 -15.25 3.50
N ALA A 211 8.45 -15.31 2.49
CA ALA A 211 8.15 -15.92 1.20
C ALA A 211 8.56 -17.39 1.17
N THR A 212 7.66 -18.23 0.69
CA THR A 212 7.89 -19.66 0.45
C THR A 212 7.97 -19.98 -1.05
N ALA A 213 8.15 -21.26 -1.38
CA ALA A 213 8.41 -21.71 -2.75
C ALA A 213 7.42 -21.13 -3.78
N GLY A 214 7.95 -20.53 -4.84
CA GLY A 214 7.19 -19.92 -5.93
C GLY A 214 6.55 -18.56 -5.63
N GLN A 215 6.45 -18.12 -4.37
CA GLN A 215 5.83 -16.83 -4.04
C GLN A 215 6.71 -15.66 -4.49
N PHE A 216 6.06 -14.59 -4.96
CA PHE A 216 6.71 -13.33 -5.28
C PHE A 216 6.11 -12.20 -4.45
N PHE A 217 6.93 -11.56 -3.61
CA PHE A 217 6.51 -10.39 -2.82
C PHE A 217 7.35 -9.18 -3.17
N GLU A 218 6.70 -8.07 -3.50
CA GLU A 218 7.34 -6.80 -3.78
C GLU A 218 6.76 -5.70 -2.90
N HIS A 219 7.61 -5.06 -2.09
CA HIS A 219 7.27 -3.88 -1.32
C HIS A 219 8.10 -2.71 -1.84
N ARG A 220 7.43 -1.73 -2.44
CA ARG A 220 8.05 -0.54 -3.03
C ARG A 220 7.67 0.70 -2.23
N ASN A 221 8.55 1.05 -1.30
CA ASN A 221 8.34 2.20 -0.43
C ASN A 221 8.70 3.49 -1.15
N HIS A 222 7.92 4.54 -0.94
CA HIS A 222 8.29 5.89 -1.36
C HIS A 222 7.97 6.92 -0.28
N VAL A 223 8.95 7.71 0.15
CA VAL A 223 8.73 8.82 1.09
C VAL A 223 9.12 10.15 0.44
N ASP A 224 8.13 11.03 0.28
CA ASP A 224 8.30 12.39 -0.24
C ASP A 224 8.38 13.40 0.91
N HIS A 225 9.60 13.85 1.20
CA HIS A 225 9.89 14.94 2.12
C HIS A 225 9.79 16.27 1.38
N ALA A 226 8.61 16.87 1.42
CA ALA A 226 8.32 18.16 0.77
C ALA A 226 8.33 19.37 1.72
N VAL A 227 8.46 19.13 3.04
CA VAL A 227 8.30 20.14 4.10
C VAL A 227 9.41 20.02 5.14
N PRO A 228 9.79 21.11 5.82
CA PRO A 228 10.87 21.07 6.79
C PRO A 228 10.50 20.29 8.04
N HIS A 229 11.52 19.74 8.70
CA HIS A 229 11.41 19.01 9.97
C HIS A 229 10.43 17.83 9.97
N ALA A 230 10.19 17.22 8.81
CA ALA A 230 9.50 15.94 8.71
C ALA A 230 10.46 14.79 9.03
N LYS A 231 9.92 13.71 9.60
CA LYS A 231 10.72 12.54 9.99
C LYS A 231 10.18 11.26 9.40
N SER A 232 11.05 10.38 8.92
CA SER A 232 10.64 9.04 8.52
C SER A 232 11.63 7.95 8.91
N ASN A 233 11.12 6.77 9.21
CA ASN A 233 11.92 5.59 9.47
C ASN A 233 11.28 4.37 8.80
N VAL A 234 11.97 3.81 7.81
CA VAL A 234 11.54 2.65 7.03
C VAL A 234 12.37 1.44 7.44
N ASN A 235 11.74 0.40 7.98
CA ASN A 235 12.42 -0.80 8.46
C ASN A 235 11.68 -2.07 8.05
N TYR A 236 12.23 -2.75 7.05
CA TYR A 236 11.64 -3.95 6.46
C TYR A 236 12.56 -5.15 6.71
N LYS A 237 11.96 -6.29 7.09
CA LYS A 237 12.69 -7.54 7.34
C LYS A 237 12.04 -8.71 6.60
N GLY A 238 12.86 -9.47 5.89
CA GLY A 238 12.44 -10.63 5.11
C GLY A 238 13.08 -11.92 5.59
N ALA A 239 12.32 -13.01 5.51
CA ALA A 239 12.88 -14.36 5.47
C ALA A 239 12.33 -15.11 4.26
N LEU A 240 13.13 -15.97 3.64
CA LEU A 240 12.73 -16.68 2.43
C LEU A 240 13.16 -18.15 2.47
N ALA A 241 12.28 -19.05 2.06
CA ALA A 241 12.56 -20.47 1.99
C ALA A 241 11.90 -21.13 0.77
N GLY A 242 12.56 -22.12 0.18
CA GLY A 242 12.06 -22.87 -0.96
C GLY A 242 12.52 -22.33 -2.32
N LYS A 243 12.33 -23.18 -3.32
CA LYS A 243 12.70 -22.93 -4.71
C LYS A 243 11.85 -21.79 -5.29
N ASP A 244 12.49 -20.86 -5.99
CA ASP A 244 11.83 -19.75 -6.69
C ASP A 244 11.05 -18.80 -5.75
N ALA A 245 11.30 -18.85 -4.44
CA ALA A 245 10.83 -17.83 -3.49
C ALA A 245 11.58 -16.53 -3.79
N HIS A 246 10.84 -15.45 -4.08
CA HIS A 246 11.44 -14.20 -4.54
C HIS A 246 10.83 -12.99 -3.84
N THR A 247 11.64 -12.23 -3.12
CA THR A 247 11.21 -10.94 -2.56
C THR A 247 11.97 -9.79 -3.21
N VAL A 248 11.28 -8.68 -3.42
CA VAL A 248 11.83 -7.44 -3.91
C VAL A 248 11.46 -6.34 -2.92
N TRP A 249 12.45 -5.61 -2.45
CA TRP A 249 12.24 -4.40 -1.68
C TRP A 249 12.87 -3.24 -2.42
N ILE A 250 12.07 -2.21 -2.68
CA ILE A 250 12.54 -0.93 -3.19
C ILE A 250 12.30 0.10 -2.09
N GLY A 251 13.32 0.90 -1.76
CA GLY A 251 13.20 2.04 -0.88
C GLY A 251 13.55 3.30 -1.65
N ASP A 252 12.56 4.12 -1.95
CA ASP A 252 12.75 5.39 -2.63
C ASP A 252 12.47 6.53 -1.63
N VAL A 253 13.41 7.43 -1.43
CA VAL A 253 13.18 8.65 -0.66
C VAL A 253 13.58 9.88 -1.48
N LEU A 254 12.65 10.83 -1.57
CA LEU A 254 12.85 12.13 -2.19
C LEU A 254 12.88 13.20 -1.10
N ILE A 255 13.99 13.90 -0.98
CA ILE A 255 14.13 15.10 -0.13
C ILE A 255 14.11 16.31 -1.03
N ARG A 256 13.01 17.07 -1.01
CA ARG A 256 12.86 18.27 -1.83
C ARG A 256 13.68 19.42 -1.27
N ALA A 257 14.01 20.39 -2.12
CA ALA A 257 14.87 21.52 -1.75
C ALA A 257 14.35 22.33 -0.53
N ALA A 258 13.03 22.36 -0.32
CA ALA A 258 12.39 23.06 0.81
C ALA A 258 12.38 22.26 2.14
N ALA A 259 12.78 20.98 2.13
CA ALA A 259 12.67 20.07 3.27
C ALA A 259 13.87 20.15 4.23
N GLU A 260 14.15 21.35 4.71
CA GLU A 260 15.25 21.58 5.66
C GLU A 260 15.03 20.81 6.98
N GLY A 261 16.10 20.21 7.49
CA GLY A 261 16.06 19.47 8.76
C GLY A 261 15.26 18.16 8.71
N THR A 262 15.09 17.57 7.52
CA THR A 262 14.62 16.19 7.36
C THR A 262 15.51 15.21 8.15
N ASP A 263 14.86 14.28 8.84
CA ASP A 263 15.49 13.14 9.51
C ASP A 263 14.87 11.86 8.95
N THR A 264 15.62 11.16 8.10
CA THR A 264 15.12 9.94 7.42
C THR A 264 16.13 8.80 7.49
N TYR A 265 15.62 7.59 7.68
CA TYR A 265 16.41 6.36 7.67
C TYR A 265 15.66 5.24 6.96
N GLU A 266 16.37 4.44 6.19
CA GLU A 266 15.84 3.23 5.54
C GLU A 266 16.72 2.02 5.80
N LEU A 267 16.08 0.89 6.11
CA LEU A 267 16.74 -0.39 6.36
C LEU A 267 15.90 -1.52 5.78
N ASN A 268 16.57 -2.39 5.02
CA ASN A 268 16.04 -3.68 4.63
C ASN A 268 17.03 -4.81 4.98
N ARG A 269 16.55 -5.85 5.66
CA ARG A 269 17.36 -7.03 6.01
C ARG A 269 16.66 -8.30 5.57
N ASN A 270 17.34 -9.14 4.81
CA ASN A 270 16.78 -10.41 4.31
C ASN A 270 17.60 -11.60 4.81
N LEU A 271 16.90 -12.65 5.23
CA LEU A 271 17.47 -13.93 5.60
C LEU A 271 17.04 -14.99 4.58
N LEU A 272 17.99 -15.55 3.84
CA LEU A 272 17.76 -16.68 2.93
C LEU A 272 17.96 -17.99 3.70
N LEU A 273 16.92 -18.81 3.78
CA LEU A 273 16.90 -20.06 4.54
C LEU A 273 17.18 -21.31 3.68
N SER A 274 17.20 -21.17 2.36
CA SER A 274 17.44 -22.26 1.43
C SER A 274 18.10 -21.79 0.13
N ASP A 275 18.80 -22.70 -0.53
CA ASP A 275 19.23 -22.50 -1.91
C ASP A 275 18.02 -22.34 -2.83
N GLY A 276 18.07 -21.38 -3.75
CA GLY A 276 16.99 -21.06 -4.69
C GLY A 276 16.01 -19.97 -4.22
N ALA A 277 16.13 -19.50 -2.98
CA ALA A 277 15.48 -18.27 -2.54
C ALA A 277 16.27 -17.05 -3.04
N ARG A 278 15.57 -15.97 -3.41
CA ARG A 278 16.16 -14.74 -3.93
C ARG A 278 15.55 -13.52 -3.25
N ALA A 279 16.41 -12.62 -2.76
CA ALA A 279 15.99 -11.30 -2.29
C ALA A 279 16.73 -10.22 -3.10
N ASP A 280 15.99 -9.29 -3.68
CA ASP A 280 16.54 -8.06 -4.28
C ASP A 280 16.16 -6.87 -3.38
N SER A 281 17.16 -6.10 -2.96
CA SER A 281 16.97 -4.87 -2.19
C SER A 281 17.58 -3.70 -2.95
N VAL A 282 16.78 -2.68 -3.25
CA VAL A 282 17.18 -1.53 -4.06
C VAL A 282 16.86 -0.24 -3.31
N PRO A 283 17.80 0.28 -2.51
CA PRO A 283 17.65 1.60 -1.89
C PRO A 283 18.06 2.71 -2.87
N ASN A 284 17.25 3.76 -2.96
CA ASN A 284 17.48 4.96 -3.76
C ASN A 284 17.21 6.20 -2.89
N LEU A 285 18.14 7.15 -2.94
CA LEU A 285 18.04 8.43 -2.24
C LEU A 285 18.22 9.56 -3.25
N GLU A 286 17.21 10.40 -3.36
CA GLU A 286 17.24 11.62 -4.15
C GLU A 286 17.16 12.83 -3.22
N ILE A 287 18.14 13.73 -3.35
CA ILE A 287 18.20 14.98 -2.58
C ILE A 287 18.26 16.12 -3.60
N GLU A 288 17.19 16.91 -3.63
CA GLU A 288 17.16 18.15 -4.40
C GLU A 288 17.95 19.22 -3.63
N THR A 289 18.80 19.96 -4.36
CA THR A 289 19.65 21.03 -3.83
C THR A 289 19.29 22.37 -4.46
#